data_AF-A0A9E3EGN1-F1
#
_entry.id   AF-A0A9E3EGN1-F1
#
_cell.length_a   1.000
_cell.length_b   1.000
_cell.length_c   1.000
_cell.angle_alpha   90.00
_cell.angle_beta   90.00
_cell.angle_gamma   90.00
#
_symmetry.space_group_name_H-M   'P 1'
#
loop_
_entity.id
_entity.type
_entity.pdbx_description
1 polymer ?
#
loop_
_entity_poly.entity_id
_entity_poly.type
_entity_poly.pdbx_seq_one_letter_code
_entity_poly.pdbx_strand_id
1 'polypeptide(L)'
;VKELNGATICVETGTTLETNIADYNRANNIKIGTLLFERPEEAFAAVEAGRCDGYTDDGGSVAAARSTMKNPNDWVFLPETIGREPLGPYVRQGDEAWFNIIKWTHFAMLEGEVLGLTRDNIDAAKVNPTNPDLRKFLGAEGDLGKFLGLDNDWSYRVIKMVGNYGEVYEATFGSKGLGFPRGMNNLWTNGGLMMPYPWY
;
A
#
# COMPACT_ATOMS: atom_id res chain seq x y z
N VAL A 1 4.86 16.33 -15.85
CA VAL A 1 4.92 15.27 -16.90
C VAL A 1 4.96 15.77 -18.35
N LYS A 2 4.17 16.77 -18.79
CA LYS A 2 4.20 17.24 -20.21
C LYS A 2 5.59 17.68 -20.72
N GLU A 3 6.43 18.17 -19.81
CA GLU A 3 7.82 18.56 -20.08
C GLU A 3 8.73 17.37 -20.41
N LEU A 4 8.29 16.13 -20.19
CA LEU A 4 9.02 14.91 -20.56
C LEU A 4 8.86 14.53 -22.05
N ASN A 5 8.31 15.43 -22.89
CA ASN A 5 8.16 15.14 -24.32
C ASN A 5 9.54 14.91 -24.96
N GLY A 6 9.74 13.72 -25.53
CA GLY A 6 11.01 13.26 -26.10
C GLY A 6 11.92 12.50 -25.12
N ALA A 7 11.58 12.47 -23.83
CA ALA A 7 12.35 11.74 -22.82
C ALA A 7 12.16 10.22 -22.96
N THR A 8 13.13 9.46 -22.47
CA THR A 8 13.09 8.00 -22.34
C THR A 8 12.94 7.60 -20.88
N ILE A 9 11.87 6.89 -20.55
CA ILE A 9 11.57 6.45 -19.18
C ILE A 9 11.77 4.94 -19.07
N CYS A 10 12.53 4.51 -18.06
CA CYS A 10 12.72 3.11 -17.74
C CYS A 10 11.47 2.56 -17.03
N VAL A 11 10.99 1.40 -17.46
CA VAL A 11 9.74 0.77 -16.98
C VAL A 11 9.92 -0.74 -16.88
N GLU A 12 9.28 -1.35 -15.88
CA GLU A 12 9.17 -2.81 -15.81
C GLU A 12 8.16 -3.33 -16.86
N THR A 13 8.51 -4.42 -17.53
CA THR A 13 7.67 -5.04 -18.55
C THR A 13 6.49 -5.81 -17.95
N GLY A 14 5.37 -5.86 -18.66
CA GLY A 14 4.16 -6.59 -18.25
C GLY A 14 3.32 -5.87 -17.20
N THR A 15 3.58 -4.57 -16.98
CA THR A 15 2.89 -3.74 -15.98
C THR A 15 1.84 -2.82 -16.62
N THR A 16 0.89 -2.35 -15.81
CA THR A 16 -0.07 -1.30 -16.22
C THR A 16 0.62 0.01 -16.61
N LEU A 17 1.85 0.22 -16.11
CA LEU A 17 2.67 1.42 -16.35
C LEU A 17 2.98 1.63 -17.83
N GLU A 18 3.26 0.55 -18.58
CA GLU A 18 3.50 0.62 -20.02
C GLU A 18 2.31 1.22 -20.76
N THR A 19 1.11 0.71 -20.44
CA THR A 19 -0.14 1.19 -21.05
C THR A 19 -0.48 2.62 -20.61
N ASN A 20 -0.22 2.97 -19.34
CA ASN A 20 -0.47 4.30 -18.81
C ASN A 20 0.36 5.38 -19.53
N ILE A 21 1.65 5.12 -19.81
CA ILE A 21 2.49 6.06 -20.57
C ILE A 21 1.99 6.19 -22.01
N ALA A 22 1.64 5.08 -22.66
CA ALA A 22 1.14 5.09 -24.03
C ALA A 22 -0.18 5.90 -24.15
N ASP A 23 -1.11 5.71 -23.22
CA ASP A 23 -2.38 6.44 -23.19
C ASP A 23 -2.17 7.90 -22.80
N TYR A 24 -1.27 8.21 -21.87
CA TYR A 24 -0.92 9.59 -21.54
C TYR A 24 -0.33 10.34 -22.74
N ASN A 25 0.58 9.71 -23.49
CA ASN A 25 1.13 10.23 -24.73
C ASN A 25 0.02 10.59 -25.74
N ARG A 26 -0.92 9.66 -25.98
CA ARG A 26 -2.04 9.86 -26.90
C ARG A 26 -2.96 11.01 -26.46
N ALA A 27 -3.31 11.04 -25.17
CA ALA A 27 -4.23 12.03 -24.63
C ALA A 27 -3.64 13.45 -24.62
N ASN A 28 -2.32 13.59 -24.54
CA ASN A 28 -1.64 14.88 -24.41
C ASN A 28 -0.87 15.32 -25.67
N ASN A 29 -0.89 14.52 -26.74
CA ASN A 29 -0.12 14.78 -27.97
C ASN A 29 1.38 15.01 -27.71
N ILE A 30 1.96 14.14 -26.86
CA ILE A 30 3.41 14.12 -26.55
C ILE A 30 3.98 12.72 -26.83
N LYS A 31 5.31 12.59 -26.77
CA LYS A 31 6.03 11.34 -27.04
C LYS A 31 7.09 11.07 -25.98
N ILE A 32 6.69 10.42 -24.90
CA ILE A 32 7.60 9.79 -23.95
C ILE A 32 7.94 8.39 -24.48
N GLY A 33 9.24 8.11 -24.66
CA GLY A 33 9.73 6.77 -24.99
C GLY A 33 9.83 5.90 -23.74
N THR A 34 9.71 4.58 -23.90
CA THR A 34 9.90 3.60 -22.83
C THR A 34 11.10 2.70 -23.13
N LEU A 35 11.88 2.39 -22.10
CA LEU A 35 12.89 1.33 -22.15
C LEU A 35 12.51 0.26 -21.12
N LEU A 36 12.28 -0.94 -21.62
CA LEU A 36 11.68 -2.03 -20.83
C LEU A 36 12.75 -2.90 -20.17
N PHE A 37 12.44 -3.36 -18.95
CA PHE A 37 13.27 -4.26 -18.16
C PHE A 37 12.43 -5.36 -17.53
N GLU A 38 13.02 -6.54 -17.31
CA GLU A 38 12.34 -7.65 -16.65
C GLU A 38 12.29 -7.51 -15.13
N ARG A 39 13.16 -6.67 -14.55
CA ARG A 39 13.26 -6.48 -13.11
C ARG A 39 13.38 -5.00 -12.72
N PRO A 40 12.73 -4.56 -11.64
CA PRO A 40 12.83 -3.18 -11.17
C PRO A 40 14.28 -2.72 -10.93
N GLU A 41 15.13 -3.57 -10.36
CA GLU A 41 16.53 -3.24 -10.08
C GLU A 41 17.36 -2.94 -11.33
N GLU A 42 17.03 -3.56 -12.46
CA GLU A 42 17.69 -3.28 -13.73
C GLU A 42 17.22 -1.94 -14.31
N ALA A 43 15.93 -1.62 -14.16
CA ALA A 43 15.33 -0.38 -14.64
C ALA A 43 15.92 0.84 -13.94
N PHE A 44 15.96 0.86 -12.60
CA PHE A 44 16.50 2.02 -11.89
C PHE A 44 18.04 2.09 -11.94
N ALA A 45 18.75 0.97 -12.06
CA ALA A 45 20.20 1.00 -12.33
C ALA A 45 20.52 1.57 -13.71
N ALA A 46 19.67 1.32 -14.72
CA ALA A 46 19.82 1.92 -16.04
C ALA A 46 19.59 3.44 -16.02
N VAL A 47 18.67 3.92 -15.18
CA VAL A 47 18.46 5.35 -14.91
C VAL A 47 19.70 5.98 -14.28
N GLU A 48 20.29 5.35 -13.25
CA GLU A 48 21.56 5.83 -12.66
C GLU A 48 22.74 5.82 -13.64
N ALA A 49 22.72 4.92 -14.62
CA ALA A 49 23.73 4.85 -15.68
C ALA A 49 23.48 5.86 -16.82
N GLY A 50 22.42 6.67 -16.75
CA GLY A 50 22.06 7.66 -17.77
C GLY A 50 21.51 7.07 -19.05
N ARG A 51 20.99 5.83 -19.03
CA ARG A 51 20.33 5.21 -20.19
C ARG A 51 18.89 5.68 -20.37
N CYS A 52 18.27 6.19 -19.31
CA CYS A 52 16.94 6.75 -19.27
C CYS A 52 16.99 8.11 -18.56
N ASP A 53 16.08 9.00 -18.92
CA ASP A 53 15.90 10.31 -18.29
C ASP A 53 15.10 10.20 -16.98
N GLY A 54 14.44 9.07 -16.73
CA GLY A 54 13.70 8.82 -15.49
C GLY A 54 13.19 7.40 -15.33
N TYR A 55 12.60 7.12 -14.17
CA TYR A 55 11.96 5.86 -13.80
C TYR A 55 10.48 6.11 -13.50
N THR A 56 9.61 5.14 -13.80
CA THR A 56 8.20 5.20 -13.37
C THR A 56 7.78 3.91 -12.69
N ASP A 57 6.94 4.06 -11.67
CA ASP A 57 6.30 2.98 -10.93
C ASP A 57 5.15 3.55 -10.08
N ASP A 58 4.51 2.73 -9.25
CA ASP A 58 3.68 3.24 -8.15
C ASP A 58 4.53 4.06 -7.17
N GLY A 59 3.89 5.03 -6.49
CA GLY A 59 4.61 6.01 -5.67
C GLY A 59 5.45 5.39 -4.54
N GLY A 60 5.01 4.26 -3.97
CA GLY A 60 5.75 3.53 -2.95
C GLY A 60 6.99 2.84 -3.53
N SER A 61 6.84 2.20 -4.69
CA SER A 61 7.94 1.54 -5.40
C SER A 61 8.98 2.53 -5.92
N VAL A 62 8.57 3.70 -6.41
CA VAL A 62 9.53 4.78 -6.75
C VAL A 62 10.27 5.26 -5.49
N ALA A 63 9.61 5.31 -4.32
CA ALA A 63 10.26 5.70 -3.06
C ALA A 63 11.28 4.67 -2.59
N ALA A 64 10.93 3.38 -2.73
CA ALA A 64 11.84 2.29 -2.48
C ALA A 64 13.06 2.35 -3.42
N ALA A 65 12.84 2.48 -4.73
CA ALA A 65 13.91 2.57 -5.72
C ALA A 65 14.86 3.74 -5.40
N ARG A 66 14.33 4.96 -5.21
CA ARG A 66 15.13 6.14 -4.84
C ARG A 66 15.97 5.91 -3.58
N SER A 67 15.43 5.21 -2.57
CA SER A 67 16.15 4.96 -1.32
C SER A 67 17.41 4.09 -1.49
N THR A 68 17.49 3.34 -2.59
CA THR A 68 18.60 2.42 -2.89
C THR A 68 19.62 2.98 -3.89
N MET A 69 19.31 4.11 -4.53
CA MET A 69 20.21 4.78 -5.47
C MET A 69 21.44 5.36 -4.75
N LYS A 70 22.54 5.55 -5.47
CA LYS A 70 23.82 6.05 -4.96
C LYS A 70 23.69 7.41 -4.28
N ASN A 71 22.93 8.32 -4.89
CA ASN A 71 22.66 9.66 -4.38
C ASN A 71 21.14 9.92 -4.41
N PRO A 72 20.37 9.47 -3.41
CA PRO A 72 18.91 9.59 -3.42
C PRO A 72 18.40 11.04 -3.58
N ASN A 73 19.16 12.01 -3.07
CA ASN A 73 18.80 13.44 -3.11
C ASN A 73 18.96 14.09 -4.49
N ASP A 74 19.65 13.43 -5.42
CA ASP A 74 19.78 13.91 -6.81
C ASP A 74 18.50 13.64 -7.61
N TRP A 75 17.59 12.83 -7.07
CA TRP A 75 16.36 12.38 -7.75
C TRP A 75 15.11 13.02 -7.15
N VAL A 76 14.30 13.61 -8.04
CA VAL A 76 13.08 14.33 -7.68
C VAL A 76 11.86 13.53 -8.08
N PHE A 77 10.89 13.46 -7.16
CA PHE A 77 9.54 12.98 -7.47
C PHE A 77 8.78 14.03 -8.26
N LEU A 78 8.27 13.65 -9.43
CA LEU A 78 7.32 14.49 -10.14
C LEU A 78 5.98 14.49 -9.40
N PRO A 79 5.29 15.64 -9.30
CA PRO A 79 4.06 15.75 -8.54
C PRO A 79 2.86 15.10 -9.24
N GLU A 80 2.93 14.85 -10.55
CA GLU A 80 1.79 14.31 -11.28
C GLU A 80 1.76 12.78 -11.28
N THR A 81 0.59 12.23 -10.97
CA THR A 81 0.28 10.81 -11.14
C THR A 81 -0.55 10.63 -12.41
N ILE A 82 -0.11 9.76 -13.33
CA ILE A 82 -0.77 9.55 -14.63
C ILE A 82 -1.64 8.28 -14.69
N GLY A 83 -1.52 7.40 -13.69
CA GLY A 83 -2.28 6.15 -13.56
C GLY A 83 -3.09 6.07 -12.26
N ARG A 84 -3.92 5.03 -12.13
CA ARG A 84 -4.67 4.71 -10.90
C ARG A 84 -4.37 3.27 -10.50
N GLU A 85 -3.49 3.10 -9.53
CA GLU A 85 -2.96 1.79 -9.11
C GLU A 85 -3.35 1.48 -7.64
N PRO A 86 -4.62 1.13 -7.35
CA PRO A 86 -5.01 0.74 -6.00
C PRO A 86 -4.44 -0.66 -5.69
N LEU A 87 -3.32 -0.70 -4.97
CA LEU A 87 -2.70 -1.95 -4.56
C LEU A 87 -3.52 -2.61 -3.45
N GLY A 88 -3.76 -3.91 -3.59
CA GLY A 88 -4.46 -4.72 -2.61
C GLY A 88 -4.03 -6.18 -2.68
N PRO A 89 -4.45 -7.00 -1.72
CA PRO A 89 -4.18 -8.42 -1.78
C PRO A 89 -4.96 -9.09 -2.92
N TYR A 90 -4.27 -9.92 -3.70
CA TYR A 90 -4.88 -10.72 -4.76
C TYR A 90 -4.89 -12.21 -4.37
N VAL A 91 -6.00 -12.88 -4.67
CA VAL A 91 -6.18 -14.32 -4.42
C VAL A 91 -6.78 -14.97 -5.66
N ARG A 92 -6.68 -16.30 -5.75
CA ARG A 92 -7.31 -17.07 -6.83
C ARG A 92 -8.84 -17.05 -6.68
N GLN A 93 -9.53 -17.11 -7.82
CA GLN A 93 -10.99 -17.30 -7.85
C GLN A 93 -11.37 -18.71 -7.40
N GLY A 94 -12.60 -18.87 -6.89
CA GLY A 94 -13.16 -20.16 -6.44
C GLY A 94 -12.68 -20.61 -5.06
N ASP A 95 -12.05 -19.72 -4.29
CA ASP A 95 -11.68 -19.94 -2.89
C ASP A 95 -12.17 -18.76 -2.03
N GLU A 96 -13.49 -18.70 -1.83
CA GLU A 96 -14.16 -17.62 -1.11
C GLU A 96 -13.77 -17.59 0.37
N ALA A 97 -13.48 -18.76 0.96
CA ALA A 97 -13.01 -18.86 2.34
C ALA A 97 -11.67 -18.15 2.50
N TRP A 98 -10.70 -18.43 1.61
CA TRP A 98 -9.42 -17.75 1.62
C TRP A 98 -9.52 -16.26 1.30
N PHE A 99 -10.35 -15.89 0.32
CA PHE A 99 -10.65 -14.49 0.02
C PHE A 99 -11.15 -13.74 1.26
N ASN A 100 -12.10 -14.33 2.01
CA ASN A 100 -12.65 -13.71 3.20
C ASN A 100 -11.61 -13.55 4.30
N ILE A 101 -10.76 -14.54 4.54
CA ILE A 101 -9.67 -14.43 5.54
C ILE A 101 -8.74 -13.27 5.20
N ILE A 102 -8.30 -13.16 3.95
CA ILE A 102 -7.38 -12.12 3.51
C ILE A 102 -8.02 -10.73 3.57
N LYS A 103 -9.26 -10.60 3.07
CA LYS A 103 -10.04 -9.37 3.11
C LYS A 103 -10.24 -8.87 4.54
N TRP A 104 -10.67 -9.75 5.45
CA TRP A 104 -10.95 -9.38 6.83
C TRP A 104 -9.66 -9.14 7.65
N THR A 105 -8.56 -9.79 7.30
CA THR A 105 -7.24 -9.46 7.87
C THR A 105 -6.85 -8.01 7.57
N HIS A 106 -7.00 -7.57 6.32
CA HIS A 106 -6.73 -6.18 5.95
C HIS A 106 -7.65 -5.20 6.70
N PHE A 107 -8.95 -5.48 6.76
CA PHE A 107 -9.87 -4.63 7.50
C PHE A 107 -9.63 -4.65 9.02
N ALA A 108 -9.11 -5.75 9.58
CA ALA A 108 -8.77 -5.80 11.00
C ALA A 108 -7.60 -4.89 11.34
N MET A 109 -6.61 -4.80 10.44
CA MET A 109 -5.51 -3.86 10.59
C MET A 109 -5.99 -2.40 10.55
N LEU A 110 -6.94 -2.09 9.67
CA LEU A 110 -7.50 -0.75 9.58
C LEU A 110 -8.38 -0.40 10.78
N GLU A 111 -9.27 -1.31 11.20
CA GLU A 111 -10.12 -1.12 12.38
C GLU A 111 -9.29 -1.01 13.65
N GLY A 112 -8.20 -1.78 13.76
CA GLY A 112 -7.23 -1.61 14.83
C GLY A 112 -6.66 -0.20 14.90
N GLU A 113 -6.40 0.45 13.75
CA GLU A 113 -5.94 1.84 13.72
C GLU A 113 -7.06 2.81 14.15
N VAL A 114 -8.29 2.59 13.68
CA VAL A 114 -9.47 3.38 14.08
C VAL A 114 -9.71 3.32 15.60
N LEU A 115 -9.57 2.14 16.19
CA LEU A 115 -9.74 1.90 17.63
C LEU A 115 -8.52 2.32 18.46
N GLY A 116 -7.44 2.80 17.83
CA GLY A 116 -6.20 3.18 18.51
C GLY A 116 -5.45 1.99 19.13
N LEU A 117 -5.69 0.77 18.63
CA LEU A 117 -5.05 -0.45 19.08
C LEU A 117 -3.71 -0.62 18.39
N THR A 118 -2.65 -0.80 19.17
CA THR A 118 -1.30 -1.04 18.69
C THR A 118 -0.81 -2.39 19.17
N ARG A 119 0.30 -2.87 18.59
CA ARG A 119 0.96 -4.09 19.09
C ARG A 119 1.28 -4.01 20.59
N ASP A 120 1.57 -2.81 21.07
CA ASP A 120 2.02 -2.55 22.44
C ASP A 120 0.86 -2.47 23.45
N ASN A 121 -0.33 -2.03 23.03
CA ASN A 121 -1.47 -1.83 23.95
C ASN A 121 -2.57 -2.91 23.85
N ILE A 122 -2.54 -3.77 22.83
CA ILE A 122 -3.61 -4.73 22.53
C ILE A 122 -3.88 -5.72 23.68
N ASP A 123 -2.83 -6.16 24.41
CA ASP A 123 -2.99 -7.07 25.55
C ASP A 123 -3.79 -6.40 26.67
N ALA A 124 -3.48 -5.14 26.98
CA ALA A 124 -4.16 -4.37 28.01
C ALA A 124 -5.61 -4.08 27.61
N ALA A 125 -5.85 -3.76 26.33
CA ALA A 125 -7.18 -3.54 25.80
C ALA A 125 -8.08 -4.79 25.91
N LYS A 126 -7.50 -5.99 25.90
CA LYS A 126 -8.22 -7.27 25.98
C LYS A 126 -8.70 -7.65 27.39
N VAL A 127 -8.08 -7.14 28.45
CA VAL A 127 -8.40 -7.57 29.82
C VAL A 127 -9.84 -7.23 30.22
N ASN A 128 -10.33 -6.05 29.84
CA ASN A 128 -11.70 -5.61 30.15
C ASN A 128 -12.23 -4.59 29.13
N PRO A 129 -12.54 -5.02 27.89
CA PRO A 129 -13.05 -4.11 26.87
C PRO A 129 -14.46 -3.63 27.24
N THR A 130 -14.64 -2.33 27.42
CA THR A 130 -15.94 -1.72 27.79
C THR A 130 -16.68 -1.13 26.59
N ASN A 131 -15.96 -0.66 25.56
CA ASN A 131 -16.54 -0.15 24.33
C ASN A 131 -17.12 -1.31 23.49
N PRO A 132 -18.39 -1.25 23.03
CA PRO A 132 -19.00 -2.29 22.20
C PRO A 132 -18.20 -2.68 20.95
N ASP A 133 -17.64 -1.71 20.22
CA ASP A 133 -16.86 -1.98 19.00
C ASP A 133 -15.55 -2.69 19.35
N LEU A 134 -14.90 -2.27 20.44
CA LEU A 134 -13.71 -2.93 20.95
C LEU A 134 -14.01 -4.37 21.40
N ARG A 135 -15.16 -4.62 22.04
CA ARG A 135 -15.57 -5.95 22.48
C ARG A 135 -15.76 -6.89 21.30
N LYS A 136 -16.43 -6.43 20.23
CA LYS A 136 -16.61 -7.22 19.00
C LYS A 136 -15.27 -7.45 18.29
N PHE A 137 -14.46 -6.40 18.18
CA PHE A 137 -13.14 -6.49 17.57
C PHE A 137 -12.22 -7.49 18.29
N LEU A 138 -12.24 -7.52 19.62
CA LEU A 138 -11.40 -8.42 20.42
C LEU A 138 -12.02 -9.80 20.67
N GLY A 139 -13.17 -10.11 20.05
CA GLY A 139 -13.83 -11.41 20.20
C GLY A 139 -14.51 -11.66 21.55
N ALA A 140 -14.66 -10.62 22.38
CA ALA A 140 -15.37 -10.68 23.66
C ALA A 140 -16.91 -10.59 23.50
N GLU A 141 -17.38 -10.27 22.30
CA GLU A 141 -18.79 -10.23 21.93
C GLU A 141 -18.96 -10.72 20.49
N GLY A 142 -20.00 -11.54 20.24
CA GLY A 142 -20.27 -12.11 18.92
C GLY A 142 -19.41 -13.33 18.58
N ASP A 143 -19.49 -13.75 17.32
CA ASP A 143 -18.89 -14.99 16.80
C ASP A 143 -18.23 -14.78 15.42
N LEU A 144 -17.68 -13.58 15.19
CA LEU A 144 -17.13 -13.17 13.89
C LEU A 144 -16.06 -14.15 13.35
N GLY A 145 -15.25 -14.74 14.24
CA GLY A 145 -14.23 -15.72 13.85
C GLY A 145 -14.81 -16.95 13.15
N LYS A 146 -15.98 -17.44 13.61
CA LYS A 146 -16.60 -18.65 13.07
C LYS A 146 -16.99 -18.49 11.60
N PHE A 147 -17.41 -17.30 11.17
CA PHE A 147 -17.71 -17.02 9.75
C PHE A 147 -16.46 -17.10 8.86
N LEU A 148 -15.28 -16.98 9.43
CA LEU A 148 -13.99 -17.12 8.75
C LEU A 148 -13.38 -18.52 8.93
N GLY A 149 -14.04 -19.42 9.66
CA GLY A 149 -13.45 -20.70 10.06
C GLY A 149 -12.29 -20.56 11.06
N LEU A 150 -12.22 -19.45 11.78
CA LEU A 150 -11.20 -19.13 12.78
C LEU A 150 -11.83 -19.05 14.19
N ASP A 151 -11.00 -19.00 15.22
CA ASP A 151 -11.47 -18.64 16.55
C ASP A 151 -11.66 -17.11 16.69
N ASN A 152 -12.40 -16.68 17.71
CA ASN A 152 -12.77 -15.27 17.90
C ASN A 152 -11.58 -14.35 18.25
N ASP A 153 -10.41 -14.89 18.58
CA ASP A 153 -9.21 -14.09 18.88
C ASP A 153 -8.39 -13.72 17.63
N TRP A 154 -8.86 -14.07 16.43
CA TRP A 154 -8.09 -13.89 15.18
C TRP A 154 -7.65 -12.44 14.94
N SER A 155 -8.54 -11.46 15.10
CA SER A 155 -8.29 -10.02 14.90
C SER A 155 -7.34 -9.46 15.96
N TYR A 156 -7.52 -9.86 17.22
CA TYR A 156 -6.55 -9.59 18.29
C TYR A 156 -5.15 -10.09 17.91
N ARG A 157 -5.05 -11.31 17.38
CA ARG A 157 -3.77 -11.90 16.97
C ARG A 157 -3.15 -11.17 15.78
N VAL A 158 -3.93 -10.68 14.82
CA VAL A 158 -3.42 -9.83 13.73
C VAL A 158 -2.68 -8.62 14.30
N ILE A 159 -3.35 -7.82 15.14
CA ILE A 159 -2.73 -6.63 15.75
C ILE A 159 -1.53 -7.01 16.63
N LYS A 160 -1.63 -8.08 17.40
CA LYS A 160 -0.53 -8.54 18.26
C LYS A 160 0.72 -8.94 17.47
N MET A 161 0.55 -9.55 16.30
CA MET A 161 1.67 -10.03 15.51
C MET A 161 2.31 -8.94 14.66
N VAL A 162 1.50 -8.18 13.92
CA VAL A 162 2.02 -7.25 12.89
C VAL A 162 1.71 -5.77 13.18
N GLY A 163 0.88 -5.48 14.17
CA GLY A 163 0.38 -4.13 14.44
C GLY A 163 -0.82 -3.76 13.58
N ASN A 164 -1.34 -2.55 13.81
CA ASN A 164 -2.39 -1.97 12.98
C ASN A 164 -1.84 -1.45 11.64
N TYR A 165 -2.73 -1.00 10.75
CA TYR A 165 -2.34 -0.50 9.44
C TYR A 165 -1.37 0.68 9.51
N GLY A 166 -1.62 1.64 10.40
CA GLY A 166 -0.75 2.79 10.62
C GLY A 166 0.65 2.41 11.11
N GLU A 167 0.77 1.40 11.99
CA GLU A 167 2.07 0.90 12.47
C GLU A 167 2.88 0.29 11.32
N VAL A 168 2.25 -0.56 10.51
CA VAL A 168 2.90 -1.19 9.36
C VAL A 168 3.29 -0.16 8.31
N TYR A 169 2.41 0.81 8.03
CA TYR A 169 2.72 1.89 7.10
C TYR A 169 3.87 2.75 7.61
N GLU A 170 3.85 3.16 8.87
CA GLU A 170 4.87 4.04 9.44
C GLU A 170 6.25 3.38 9.47
N ALA A 171 6.31 2.08 9.77
CA ALA A 171 7.54 1.30 9.77
C ALA A 171 8.12 1.06 8.36
N THR A 172 7.27 0.99 7.34
CA THR A 172 7.67 0.60 5.97
C THR A 172 7.83 1.83 5.07
N PHE A 173 6.77 2.62 4.95
CA PHE A 173 6.69 3.76 4.03
C PHE A 173 6.86 5.10 4.74
N GLY A 174 6.37 5.23 5.98
CA GLY A 174 6.36 6.49 6.71
C GLY A 174 7.72 6.97 7.18
N SER A 175 7.76 7.86 8.17
CA SER A 175 8.98 8.54 8.58
C SER A 175 10.06 7.62 9.14
N LYS A 176 9.68 6.45 9.67
CA LYS A 176 10.61 5.41 10.12
C LYS A 176 11.10 4.48 9.01
N GLY A 177 10.52 4.58 7.81
CA GLY A 177 10.91 3.82 6.63
C GLY A 177 11.36 4.75 5.51
N LEU A 178 10.57 4.84 4.44
CA LEU A 178 10.92 5.57 3.22
C LEU A 178 10.66 7.08 3.25
N GLY A 179 10.06 7.61 4.33
CA GLY A 179 9.65 9.01 4.41
C GLY A 179 8.54 9.38 3.41
N PHE A 180 7.79 8.39 2.92
CA PHE A 180 6.68 8.54 1.99
C PHE A 180 5.39 8.86 2.78
N PRO A 181 4.72 10.00 2.50
CA PRO A 181 3.55 10.42 3.24
C PRO A 181 2.34 9.54 2.95
N ARG A 182 1.49 9.33 3.96
CA ARG A 182 0.26 8.52 3.86
C ARG A 182 -0.61 8.92 2.67
N GLY A 183 -0.87 10.21 2.47
CA GLY A 183 -1.73 10.70 1.38
C GLY A 183 -3.10 10.02 1.38
N MET A 184 -3.48 9.41 0.25
CA MET A 184 -4.73 8.64 0.14
C MET A 184 -4.78 7.42 1.06
N ASN A 185 -3.64 6.92 1.53
CA ASN A 185 -3.55 5.81 2.49
C ASN A 185 -3.87 6.23 3.93
N ASN A 186 -4.22 7.49 4.19
CA ASN A 186 -4.78 7.87 5.49
C ASN A 186 -6.15 7.22 5.72
N LEU A 187 -6.52 7.08 7.00
CA LEU A 187 -7.91 6.76 7.36
C LEU A 187 -8.87 7.80 6.78
N TRP A 188 -10.09 7.40 6.47
CA TRP A 188 -11.11 8.31 5.95
C TRP A 188 -11.37 9.53 6.85
N THR A 189 -11.27 9.33 8.17
CA THR A 189 -11.45 10.37 9.19
C THR A 189 -10.35 11.42 9.14
N ASN A 190 -9.21 11.09 8.51
CA ASN A 190 -8.05 11.94 8.33
C ASN A 190 -7.87 12.36 6.86
N GLY A 191 -8.95 12.37 6.07
CA GLY A 191 -8.96 12.83 4.68
C GLY A 191 -8.37 11.86 3.66
N GLY A 192 -8.11 10.61 4.04
CA GLY A 192 -7.71 9.55 3.11
C GLY A 192 -8.87 8.69 2.64
N LEU A 193 -8.56 7.52 2.09
CA LEU A 193 -9.51 6.58 1.50
C LEU A 193 -9.57 5.25 2.25
N MET A 194 -8.70 5.02 3.23
CA MET A 194 -8.68 3.75 3.95
C MET A 194 -9.86 3.66 4.92
N MET A 195 -10.74 2.70 4.63
CA MET A 195 -11.99 2.51 5.35
C MET A 195 -12.27 1.06 5.72
N PRO A 196 -12.13 0.68 7.01
CA PRO A 196 -12.66 -0.58 7.50
C PRO A 196 -14.15 -0.71 7.21
N TYR A 197 -14.55 -1.94 6.92
CA TYR A 197 -15.96 -2.31 6.94
C TYR A 197 -16.46 -2.36 8.38
N PRO A 198 -17.76 -2.12 8.59
CA PRO A 198 -18.33 -2.19 9.93
C PRO A 198 -18.13 -3.56 10.59
N TRP A 199 -17.86 -3.53 11.90
CA TRP A 199 -17.65 -4.70 12.74
C TRP A 199 -18.98 -5.15 13.41
N TYR A 200 -19.83 -5.86 12.66
CA TYR A 200 -21.06 -6.47 13.18
C TYR A 200 -21.48 -7.72 12.41
#